data_AF-A0A6B3EBK1-F1
#
_entry.id   AF-A0A6B3EBK1-F1
#
_cell.length_a   1.000
_cell.length_b   1.000
_cell.length_c   1.000
_cell.angle_alpha   90.00
_cell.angle_beta   90.00
_cell.angle_gamma   90.00
#
_symmetry.space_group_name_H-M   'P 1'
#
loop_
_entity.id
_entity.type
_entity.pdbx_description
1 polymer ?
#
loop_
_entity_poly.entity_id
_entity_poly.type
_entity_poly.pdbx_seq_one_letter_code
_entity_poly.pdbx_strand_id
1 'polypeptide(L)'
;RLVTGDAVAEIARLKAADGSPLSIGGATLAGAALRAGLIDEYVIAAHPVLVGGGTPFFTALEGWVRLDLVETRTFPGGVVLSRYATRR
;
A
#
# COMPACT_ATOMS: atom_id res chain seq x y z
N ARG A 1 17.23 -1.42 10.86
CA ARG A 1 17.77 -2.78 10.59
C ARG A 1 17.64 -3.04 9.10
N LEU A 2 18.68 -3.56 8.44
CA LEU A 2 18.62 -3.98 7.04
C LEU A 2 18.28 -5.48 6.99
N VAL A 3 17.47 -5.88 6.01
CA VAL A 3 17.09 -7.27 5.76
C VAL A 3 17.48 -7.57 4.32
N THR A 4 18.31 -8.59 4.12
CA THR A 4 18.82 -9.01 2.80
C THR A 4 18.17 -10.29 2.29
N GLY A 5 17.27 -10.89 3.08
CA GLY A 5 16.56 -12.13 2.77
C GLY A 5 15.10 -11.90 2.37
N ASP A 6 14.23 -12.84 2.74
CA ASP A 6 12.81 -12.79 2.44
C ASP A 6 12.11 -11.62 3.15
N ALA A 7 11.81 -10.58 2.38
CA ALA A 7 11.11 -9.40 2.88
C ALA A 7 9.66 -9.68 3.29
N VAL A 8 8.97 -10.64 2.65
CA VAL A 8 7.59 -11.00 2.98
C VAL A 8 7.54 -11.67 4.35
N ALA A 9 8.44 -12.62 4.61
CA ALA A 9 8.56 -13.27 5.91
C ALA A 9 8.87 -12.26 7.02
N GLU A 10 9.75 -11.29 6.78
CA GLU A 10 10.06 -10.27 7.79
C GLU A 10 8.90 -9.30 8.01
N ILE A 11 8.17 -8.88 6.97
CA ILE A 11 6.95 -8.06 7.15
C ILE A 11 5.93 -8.81 7.99
N ALA A 12 5.67 -10.10 7.70
CA ALA A 12 4.75 -10.91 8.48
C ALA A 12 5.19 -11.04 9.95
N ARG A 13 6.50 -11.24 10.19
CA ARG A 13 7.07 -11.30 11.54
C ARG A 13 6.90 -9.97 12.29
N LEU A 14 7.20 -8.84 11.64
CA LEU A 14 7.05 -7.51 12.24
C LEU A 14 5.59 -7.22 12.58
N LYS A 15 4.68 -7.51 11.64
CA LYS A 15 3.24 -7.33 11.81
C LYS A 15 2.68 -8.13 12.99
N ALA A 16 3.24 -9.32 13.26
CA ALA A 16 2.84 -10.17 14.37
C ALA A 16 3.44 -9.79 15.74
N ALA A 17 4.51 -8.98 15.77
CA ALA A 17 5.31 -8.78 16.98
C ALA A 17 4.73 -7.75 17.97
N ASP A 18 4.44 -6.54 17.51
CA ASP A 18 4.06 -5.43 18.40
C ASP A 18 2.86 -4.60 17.91
N GLY A 19 2.32 -4.91 16.73
CA GLY A 19 1.16 -4.22 16.16
C GLY A 19 1.42 -2.75 15.81
N SER A 20 2.67 -2.29 15.83
CA SER A 20 3.01 -0.92 15.44
C SER A 20 2.69 -0.68 13.97
N PRO A 21 2.29 0.54 13.58
CA PRO A 21 2.06 0.86 12.18
C PRO A 21 3.30 0.61 11.32
N LEU A 22 3.15 -0.20 10.27
CA LEU A 22 4.17 -0.45 9.27
C LEU A 22 3.80 0.26 7.97
N SER A 23 4.74 1.01 7.41
CA SER A 23 4.58 1.62 6.09
C SER A 23 5.49 0.93 5.08
N ILE A 24 4.97 0.66 3.89
CA ILE A 24 5.72 0.03 2.80
C ILE A 24 6.06 1.09 1.76
N GLY A 25 7.35 1.25 1.47
CA GLY A 25 7.84 2.13 0.41
C GLY A 25 8.27 1.35 -0.83
N GLY A 26 7.98 1.91 -2.01
CA GLY A 26 8.39 1.37 -3.31
C GLY A 26 7.47 0.27 -3.86
N ALA A 27 7.23 0.29 -5.17
CA ALA A 27 6.28 -0.60 -5.83
C ALA A 27 6.66 -2.08 -5.76
N THR A 28 7.95 -2.42 -5.77
CA THR A 28 8.41 -3.82 -5.71
C THR A 28 8.04 -4.48 -4.38
N LEU A 29 8.32 -3.81 -3.25
CA LEU A 29 8.02 -4.34 -1.92
C LEU A 29 6.51 -4.32 -1.65
N ALA A 30 5.83 -3.25 -2.05
CA ALA A 30 4.38 -3.15 -1.96
C ALA A 30 3.68 -4.27 -2.75
N GLY A 31 4.14 -4.56 -3.97
CA GLY A 31 3.60 -5.64 -4.78
C GLY A 31 3.80 -7.03 -4.16
N ALA A 32 4.95 -7.29 -3.54
CA ALA A 32 5.20 -8.54 -2.82
C ALA A 32 4.28 -8.70 -1.60
N ALA A 33 4.15 -7.64 -0.79
CA ALA A 33 3.26 -7.63 0.37
C ALA A 33 1.78 -7.76 -0.03
N LEU A 34 1.37 -7.13 -1.13
CA LEU A 34 0.03 -7.25 -1.68
C LEU A 34 -0.30 -8.69 -2.05
N ARG A 35 0.56 -9.35 -2.84
CA ARG A 35 0.37 -10.75 -3.25
C ARG A 35 0.33 -11.71 -2.05
N ALA A 36 1.09 -11.39 -0.99
CA ALA A 36 1.06 -12.14 0.26
C ALA A 36 -0.15 -11.81 1.17
N GLY A 37 -1.05 -10.91 0.77
CA GLY A 37 -2.21 -10.52 1.57
C GLY A 37 -1.86 -9.77 2.85
N LEU A 38 -0.71 -9.10 2.90
CA LEU A 38 -0.18 -8.48 4.12
C LEU A 38 -0.59 -7.00 4.28
N ILE A 39 -1.26 -6.40 3.30
CA ILE A 39 -1.68 -4.99 3.35
C ILE A 39 -3.06 -4.87 4.03
N ASP A 40 -3.12 -4.10 5.12
CA ASP A 40 -4.39 -3.80 5.82
C ASP A 40 -5.03 -2.50 5.37
N GLU A 41 -4.23 -1.49 5.03
CA GLU A 41 -4.70 -0.18 4.60
C GLU A 41 -3.96 0.29 3.34
N TYR A 42 -4.70 0.95 2.45
CA TYR A 42 -4.19 1.63 1.26
C TYR A 42 -4.41 3.13 1.42
N VAL A 43 -3.33 3.90 1.43
CA VAL A 43 -3.36 5.36 1.44
C VAL A 43 -2.97 5.86 0.04
N ILE A 44 -3.95 6.38 -0.70
CA ILE A 44 -3.77 6.80 -2.09
C ILE A 44 -3.84 8.32 -2.14
N ALA A 45 -2.74 8.97 -2.53
CA ALA A 45 -2.69 10.40 -2.81
C ALA A 45 -2.72 10.63 -4.32
N ALA A 46 -3.88 11.06 -4.84
CA ALA A 46 -4.05 11.41 -6.23
C ALA A 46 -3.65 12.88 -6.45
N HIS A 47 -2.60 13.09 -7.25
CA HIS A 47 -2.17 14.41 -7.68
C HIS A 47 -2.87 14.82 -8.98
N PRO A 48 -3.24 16.10 -9.17
CA PRO A 48 -3.91 16.58 -10.38
C PRO A 48 -2.93 16.75 -11.55
N VAL A 49 -2.27 15.66 -11.95
CA VAL A 49 -1.27 15.62 -13.04
C VAL A 49 -1.34 14.29 -13.79
N LEU A 50 -1.15 14.34 -15.11
CA LEU A 50 -1.00 13.17 -15.97
C LEU A 50 0.48 13.06 -16.36
N VAL A 51 1.17 12.02 -15.88
CA VAL A 51 2.64 11.88 -16.01
C VAL A 51 3.10 11.12 -17.25
N GLY A 52 2.18 10.57 -18.04
CA GLY A 52 2.47 9.88 -19.31
C GLY A 52 3.11 8.49 -19.19
N GLY A 53 3.75 8.15 -18.07
CA GLY A 53 4.31 6.83 -17.81
C GLY A 53 5.02 6.73 -16.45
N GLY A 54 5.68 5.60 -16.20
CA GLY A 54 6.45 5.37 -14.98
C GLY A 54 6.06 4.08 -14.26
N THR A 55 6.48 3.96 -13.00
CA THR A 55 6.17 2.81 -12.15
C THR A 55 4.70 2.86 -11.71
N PRO A 56 3.88 1.86 -12.06
CA PRO A 56 2.48 1.81 -11.63
C PRO A 56 2.35 1.73 -10.11
N PHE A 57 1.34 2.40 -9.54
CA PHE A 57 1.02 2.28 -8.11
C PHE A 57 0.54 0.87 -7.76
N PHE A 58 -0.34 0.31 -8.59
CA PHE A 58 -0.73 -1.10 -8.55
C PHE A 58 -0.16 -1.81 -9.76
N THR A 59 0.55 -2.92 -9.51
CA THR A 59 0.90 -3.88 -10.56
C THR A 59 -0.31 -4.78 -10.86
N ALA A 60 -0.20 -5.66 -11.86
CA ALA A 60 -1.27 -6.61 -12.16
C ALA A 60 -1.65 -7.42 -10.90
N LEU A 61 -2.92 -7.36 -10.54
CA LEU A 61 -3.49 -8.10 -9.42
C LEU A 61 -3.93 -9.49 -9.91
N GLU A 62 -3.69 -10.52 -9.10
CA GLU A 62 -4.14 -11.90 -9.40
C GLU A 62 -5.66 -12.07 -9.20
N GLY A 63 -6.31 -11.12 -8.53
CA GLY A 63 -7.73 -11.12 -8.25
C GLY A 63 -8.22 -9.80 -7.67
N TRP A 64 -9.50 -9.73 -7.34
CA TRP A 64 -10.11 -8.53 -6.76
C TRP A 64 -9.71 -8.37 -5.31
N VAL A 65 -9.26 -7.16 -4.94
CA VAL A 65 -9.10 -6.75 -3.54
C VAL A 65 -10.30 -5.89 -3.18
N ARG A 66 -11.15 -6.38 -2.27
CA ARG A 66 -12.29 -5.62 -1.77
C ARG A 66 -11.80 -4.62 -0.74
N LEU A 67 -12.23 -3.36 -0.87
CA LEU A 67 -11.79 -2.26 -0.04
C LEU A 67 -13.01 -1.49 0.50
N ASP A 68 -12.93 -1.06 1.75
CA ASP A 68 -13.89 -0.15 2.35
C ASP A 68 -13.23 1.23 2.51
N LEU A 69 -13.93 2.30 2.09
CA LEU A 69 -13.44 3.67 2.25
C LEU A 69 -13.49 4.06 3.74
N VAL A 70 -12.34 4.45 4.29
CA VAL A 70 -12.18 4.87 5.69
C VAL A 70 -12.12 6.39 5.80
N GLU A 71 -11.43 7.05 4.87
CA GLU A 71 -11.21 8.49 4.91
C GLU A 71 -11.10 9.07 3.51
N THR A 72 -11.61 10.27 3.31
CA THR A 72 -11.28 11.13 2.16
C THR A 72 -10.93 12.51 2.65
N ARG A 73 -9.81 13.05 2.17
CA ARG A 73 -9.33 14.38 2.51
C ARG A 73 -8.81 15.09 1.26
N THR A 74 -9.18 16.35 1.09
CA THR A 74 -8.63 17.23 0.06
C THR A 74 -7.59 18.16 0.66
N PHE A 75 -6.59 18.52 -0.14
CA PHE A 75 -5.54 19.47 0.23
C PHE A 75 -5.52 20.66 -0.72
N PRO A 76 -5.03 21.84 -0.27
CA PRO A 76 -4.69 22.93 -1.17
C PRO A 76 -3.78 22.44 -2.31
N GLY A 77 -4.03 22.90 -3.54
CA GLY A 77 -3.34 22.41 -4.73
C GLY A 77 -3.99 21.18 -5.39
N GLY A 78 -5.14 20.72 -4.89
CA GLY A 78 -6.01 19.76 -5.57
C GLY A 78 -5.65 18.29 -5.35
N VAL A 79 -4.73 17.98 -4.42
CA VAL A 79 -4.45 16.59 -4.04
C VAL A 79 -5.64 16.02 -3.28
N VAL A 80 -6.06 14.81 -3.66
CA VAL A 80 -7.08 14.03 -2.97
C VAL A 80 -6.40 12.82 -2.33
N LEU A 81 -6.50 12.70 -1.02
CA LEU A 81 -6.10 11.52 -0.29
C LEU A 81 -7.33 10.69 0.04
N SER A 82 -7.28 9.41 -0.32
CA SER A 82 -8.27 8.42 0.10
C SER A 82 -7.57 7.30 0.86
N ARG A 83 -8.12 6.95 2.02
CA ARG A 83 -7.65 5.82 2.83
C ARG A 83 -8.68 4.72 2.80
N TYR A 84 -8.25 3.52 2.48
CA TYR A 84 -9.09 2.34 2.37
C TYR A 84 -8.58 1.23 3.28
N ALA A 85 -9.48 0.51 3.92
CA ALA A 85 -9.15 -0.72 4.63
C ALA A 85 -9.44 -1.94 3.74
N THR A 86 -8.59 -2.96 3.82
CA THR A 86 -8.82 -4.26 3.18
C THR A 86 -10.02 -4.93 3.82
N ARG A 87 -11.04 -5.25 3.01
CA ARG A 87 -12.21 -5.99 3.47
C ARG A 87 -11.92 -7.49 3.45
N ARG A 88 -11.79 -8.07 4.64
CA ARG A 88 -11.62 -9.51 4.84
C ARG A 88 -12.95 -10.24 4.69
#